data_AF-A0A529T3Z4-F1
#
_entry.id   AF-A0A529T3Z4-F1
#
_cell.length_a   1.000
_cell.length_b   1.000
_cell.length_c   1.000
_cell.angle_alpha   90.00
_cell.angle_beta   90.00
_cell.angle_gamma   90.00
#
_symmetry.space_group_name_H-M   'P 1'
#
loop_
_entity.id
_entity.type
_entity.pdbx_description
1 polymer ?
#
loop_
_entity_poly.entity_id
_entity_poly.type
_entity_poly.pdbx_seq_one_letter_code
_entity_poly.pdbx_strand_id
1 'polypeptide(L)' 'FGDAGIAELRMIETIESGEPKTPFLRFGDTVRIEMKDRTGHSIFGAIEQKVEKYGR' A
#
# COMPACT_ATOMS: atom_id res chain seq x y z
N PHE A 1 14.99 -9.72 -1.85
CA PHE A 1 14.06 -9.84 -0.72
C PHE A 1 13.24 -8.57 -0.72
N GLY A 2 12.00 -8.62 -1.19
CA GLY A 2 11.23 -7.40 -1.40
C GLY A 2 9.91 -7.72 -2.04
N ASP A 3 9.07 -8.44 -1.31
CA ASP A 3 7.64 -8.53 -1.58
C ASP A 3 6.94 -7.82 -0.42
N ALA A 4 7.19 -6.50 -0.31
CA ALA A 4 6.69 -5.64 0.76
C ALA A 4 5.19 -5.36 0.57
N GLY A 5 4.39 -6.41 0.60
CA GLY A 5 2.95 -6.34 0.68
C GLY A 5 2.51 -6.04 2.11
N ILE A 6 1.34 -5.42 2.25
CA ILE A 6 0.71 -5.19 3.56
C ILE A 6 0.56 -6.49 4.39
N ALA A 7 0.44 -7.63 3.71
CA ALA A 7 0.39 -8.95 4.36
C ALA A 7 1.73 -9.34 5.01
N GLU A 8 2.86 -9.12 4.32
CA GLU A 8 4.20 -9.39 4.86
C GLU A 8 4.49 -8.49 6.07
N LEU A 9 4.18 -7.19 5.95
CA LEU A 9 4.35 -6.23 7.05
C LEU A 9 3.56 -6.65 8.30
N ARG A 10 2.28 -7.01 8.14
CA ARG A 10 1.43 -7.44 9.25
C ARG A 10 1.90 -8.75 9.87
N MET A 11 2.48 -9.65 9.09
CA MET A 11 3.08 -10.89 9.60
C MET A 11 4.30 -10.59 10.49
N ILE A 12 5.19 -9.70 10.04
CA ILE A 12 6.34 -9.25 10.84
C ILE A 12 5.87 -8.58 12.14
N GLU A 13 4.91 -7.65 12.06
CA GLU A 13 4.33 -7.00 13.25
C GLU A 13 3.73 -8.00 14.24
N THR A 14 3.09 -9.06 13.73
CA THR A 14 2.54 -10.11 14.58
C THR A 14 3.64 -10.91 15.28
N ILE A 15 4.75 -11.19 14.60
CA ILE A 15 5.91 -11.89 15.20
C ILE A 15 6.61 -11.01 16.24
N GLU A 16 6.78 -9.71 15.97
CA GLU A 16 7.54 -8.79 16.83
C GLU A 16 6.72 -8.20 17.99
N SER A 17 5.46 -7.87 17.76
CA SER A 17 4.58 -7.16 18.71
C SER A 17 3.39 -8.00 19.19
N GLY A 18 3.21 -9.22 18.69
CA GLY A 18 2.09 -10.10 19.04
C GLY A 18 0.78 -9.79 18.32
N GLU A 19 0.67 -8.63 17.67
CA GLU A 19 -0.51 -8.22 16.91
C GLU A 19 -0.13 -7.35 15.70
N PRO A 20 -0.89 -7.42 14.59
CA PRO A 20 -0.70 -6.56 13.45
C PRO A 20 -1.21 -5.14 13.72
N LYS A 21 -0.33 -4.14 13.61
CA LYS A 21 -0.62 -2.74 13.94
C LYS A 21 -1.06 -1.95 12.72
N THR A 22 -0.54 -2.26 11.55
CA THR A 22 -0.86 -1.51 10.33
C THR A 22 -2.23 -1.94 9.81
N PRO A 23 -3.26 -1.05 9.78
CA PRO A 23 -4.59 -1.40 9.31
C PRO A 23 -4.61 -1.62 7.79
N PHE A 24 -5.59 -2.39 7.32
CA PHE A 24 -5.93 -2.42 5.89
C PHE A 24 -6.53 -1.08 5.44
N LEU A 25 -6.51 -0.87 4.12
CA LEU A 25 -7.16 0.28 3.49
C LEU A 25 -8.63 0.36 3.87
N ARG A 26 -9.08 1.57 4.17
CA ARG A 26 -10.45 1.92 4.55
C ARG A 26 -11.11 2.75 3.46
N PHE A 27 -12.43 2.79 3.46
CA PHE A 27 -13.16 3.66 2.54
C PHE A 27 -12.79 5.13 2.79
N GLY A 28 -12.47 5.83 1.72
CA GLY A 28 -11.95 7.20 1.74
C GLY A 28 -10.43 7.28 1.60
N ASP A 29 -9.70 6.19 1.81
CA ASP A 29 -8.25 6.17 1.61
C ASP A 29 -7.91 6.31 0.12
N THR A 30 -6.76 6.93 -0.16
CA THR A 30 -6.25 7.07 -1.53
C THR A 30 -4.91 6.38 -1.63
N VAL A 31 -4.80 5.46 -2.60
CA VAL A 31 -3.58 4.71 -2.89
C VAL A 31 -2.95 5.32 -4.14
N ARG A 32 -1.67 5.68 -4.03
CA ARG A 32 -0.86 6.16 -5.15
C ARG A 32 0.27 5.16 -5.43
N ILE A 33 0.33 4.66 -6.65
CA ILE A 33 1.39 3.77 -7.14
C ILE A 33 2.12 4.52 -8.25
N GLU A 34 3.42 4.75 -8.05
CA GLU A 34 4.28 5.41 -9.04
C GLU A 34 5.61 4.68 -9.14
N MET A 35 6.13 4.56 -10.37
CA MET A 35 7.49 4.09 -10.61
C MET A 35 8.32 5.26 -11.09
N LYS A 36 9.41 5.56 -10.37
CA LYS A 36 10.35 6.64 -10.71
C LYS A 36 11.64 6.07 -11.30
N ASP A 37 12.20 6.77 -12.27
CA ASP A 37 13.55 6.50 -12.75
C ASP A 37 14.61 6.98 -11.75
N ARG A 38 15.89 6.77 -12.09
CA ARG A 38 17.03 7.17 -11.24
C ARG A 38 17.13 8.69 -11.04
N THR A 39 16.45 9.47 -11.88
CA THR A 39 16.40 10.93 -11.81
C THR A 39 15.13 11.46 -11.12
N GLY A 40 14.24 10.56 -10.70
CA GLY A 40 12.99 10.89 -9.99
C GLY A 40 11.78 11.11 -10.89
N HIS A 41 11.91 10.94 -12.21
CA HIS A 41 10.79 11.11 -13.13
C HIS A 41 9.91 9.86 -13.18
N SER A 42 8.58 10.07 -13.17
CA SER A 42 7.62 8.98 -13.28
C SER A 42 7.70 8.32 -14.66
N ILE A 43 8.07 7.04 -14.69
CA ILE A 43 8.26 6.27 -15.92
C ILE A 43 6.91 5.99 -16.60
N PHE A 44 5.89 5.67 -15.81
CA PHE A 44 4.54 5.29 -16.29
C PHE A 44 3.45 6.28 -15.85
N GLY A 45 3.84 7.44 -15.30
CA GLY A 45 2.93 8.28 -14.53
C GLY A 45 2.63 7.70 -13.14
N ALA A 46 1.57 8.19 -12.51
CA ALA A 46 1.10 7.71 -11.22
C ALA A 46 -0.33 7.19 -11.32
N ILE A 47 -0.57 6.01 -10.77
CA ILE A 47 -1.91 5.44 -10.58
C ILE A 47 -2.40 5.94 -9.24
N GLU A 48 -3.49 6.69 -9.22
CA GLU A 48 -4.12 7.18 -7.99
C GLU A 48 -5.55 6.67 -7.92
N GLN A 49 -5.86 5.89 -6.89
CA GLN A 49 -7.16 5.26 -6.70
C GLN A 49 -7.69 5.52 -5.31
N LYS A 50 -8.94 5.96 -5.24
CA LYS A 50 -9.67 6.13 -3.99
C LYS A 50 -10.45 4.87 -3.67
N VAL A 51 -10.36 4.41 -2.43
CA VAL A 51 -11.11 3.25 -1.95
C VAL A 51 -12.53 3.70 -1.67
N GLU A 52 -13.47 3.33 -2.54
CA GLU A 52 -14.87 3.70 -2.43
C GLU A 52 -15.74 2.47 -2.22
N LYS A 53 -16.89 2.66 -1.56
CA LYS A 53 -17.88 1.59 -1.44
C LYS A 53 -18.46 1.32 -2.81
N TYR A 54 -18.51 0.05 -3.22
CA TYR A 54 -19.24 -0.34 -4.41
C TYR A 54 -20.74 -0.10 -4.18
N GLY A 55 -21.29 0.95 -4.79
CA GLY A 55 -22.73 1.23 -4.83
C GLY A 55 -23.33 0.62 -6.08
N ARG A 56 -24.43 -0.13 -5.94
CA ARG A 56 -25.22 -0.65 -7.06
C ARG A 56 -26.18 0.41 -7.57
#